data_AF-A0A8S0G1R0-F1
#
_entry.id   AF-A0A8S0G1R0-F1
#
_cell.length_a   1.000
_cell.length_b   1.000
_cell.length_c   1.000
_cell.angle_alpha   90.00
_cell.angle_beta   90.00
_cell.angle_gamma   90.00
#
_symmetry.space_group_name_H-M   'P 1'
#
loop_
_entity.id
_entity.type
_entity.pdbx_description
1 polymer ?
#
loop_
_entity_poly.entity_id
_entity_poly.type
_entity_poly.pdbx_seq_one_letter_code
_entity_poly.pdbx_strand_id
1 'polypeptide(L)'
;MLKKCLPLLLLCTAPVFAKPVLTVYTYDSFAADWGPGPVVKKAFEADCNCELKLVALEDGVSLLNRLRMEGKNSKADVVLGLDNNLLDAASKTGLFVGQKRRRDRGCKRSRRLEK
;
A
#
# COMPACT_ATOMS: atom_id res chain seq x y z
N MET A 1 51.81 12.36 -33.64
CA MET A 1 51.63 11.38 -32.54
C MET A 1 50.64 11.95 -31.55
N LEU A 2 49.37 11.55 -31.58
CA LEU A 2 48.38 11.84 -30.51
C LEU A 2 47.15 10.95 -30.74
N LYS A 3 47.39 9.63 -30.75
CA LYS A 3 46.40 8.59 -31.13
C LYS A 3 45.89 7.75 -29.94
N LYS A 4 46.16 8.14 -28.69
CA LYS A 4 45.88 7.30 -27.51
C LYS A 4 45.62 8.17 -26.28
N CYS A 5 44.37 8.58 -26.11
CA CYS A 5 43.71 9.08 -24.89
C CYS A 5 42.37 9.60 -25.43
N LEU A 6 41.20 9.06 -25.13
CA LEU A 6 40.76 8.45 -23.89
C LEU A 6 39.35 7.92 -24.19
N PRO A 7 39.18 6.65 -24.64
CA PRO A 7 37.87 6.03 -24.70
C PRO A 7 37.51 5.63 -23.26
N LEU A 8 37.07 6.58 -22.45
CA LEU A 8 36.63 6.30 -21.07
C LEU A 8 35.59 7.33 -20.61
N LEU A 9 34.56 7.53 -21.42
CA LEU A 9 33.29 8.11 -20.95
C LEU A 9 32.23 7.01 -20.93
N LEU A 10 32.57 5.91 -20.25
CA LEU A 10 31.71 4.77 -20.04
C LEU A 10 31.69 4.46 -18.55
N LEU A 11 31.04 5.28 -17.73
CA LEU A 11 30.72 4.93 -16.34
C LEU A 11 29.63 5.87 -15.79
N CYS A 12 28.69 5.25 -15.10
CA CYS A 12 27.64 5.82 -14.24
C CYS A 12 26.27 6.11 -14.90
N THR A 13 25.69 5.13 -15.59
CA THR A 13 24.24 4.91 -15.44
C THR A 13 24.00 4.30 -14.07
N ALA A 14 23.87 5.15 -13.04
CA ALA A 14 23.36 4.70 -11.76
C ALA A 14 21.93 4.19 -11.97
N PRO A 15 21.55 3.01 -11.44
CA PRO A 15 20.15 2.63 -11.41
C PRO A 15 19.45 3.68 -10.54
N VAL A 16 18.57 4.48 -11.15
CA VAL A 16 17.55 5.20 -10.41
C VAL A 16 16.76 4.12 -9.68
N PHE A 17 17.00 3.98 -8.38
CA PHE A 17 16.26 3.05 -7.53
C PHE A 17 14.83 3.58 -7.44
N ALA A 18 14.00 3.21 -8.42
CA ALA A 18 12.60 3.56 -8.44
C ALA A 18 11.99 3.00 -7.15
N LYS A 19 11.56 3.90 -6.26
CA LYS A 19 10.93 3.50 -5.00
C LYS A 19 9.69 2.68 -5.34
N PRO A 20 9.47 1.52 -4.72
CA PRO A 20 8.24 0.78 -4.92
C PRO A 20 7.07 1.66 -4.49
N VAL A 21 6.12 1.89 -5.40
CA VAL A 21 4.92 2.67 -5.12
C VAL A 21 3.84 1.71 -4.66
N LEU A 22 3.39 1.85 -3.41
CA LEU A 22 2.29 1.08 -2.86
C LEU A 22 1.00 1.88 -3.02
N THR A 23 0.08 1.40 -3.87
CA THR A 23 -1.20 2.06 -4.09
C THR A 23 -2.26 1.50 -3.15
N VAL A 24 -2.74 2.35 -2.25
CA VAL A 24 -3.78 2.00 -1.27
C VAL A 24 -5.07 2.71 -1.64
N TYR A 25 -6.11 1.95 -1.92
CA TYR A 25 -7.46 2.48 -2.09
C TYR A 25 -8.12 2.63 -0.73
N THR A 26 -8.66 3.81 -0.46
CA THR A 26 -9.34 4.11 0.79
C THR A 26 -10.49 5.09 0.56
N TYR A 27 -11.35 5.27 1.55
CA TYR A 27 -12.40 6.28 1.56
C TYR A 27 -11.81 7.69 1.77
N ASP A 28 -12.56 8.71 1.33
CA ASP A 28 -12.14 10.11 1.28
C ASP A 28 -11.65 10.65 2.62
N SER A 29 -12.35 10.32 3.70
CA SER A 29 -12.14 10.85 5.03
C SER A 29 -10.83 10.34 5.64
N PHE A 30 -10.31 9.22 5.14
CA PHE A 30 -8.99 8.73 5.54
C PHE A 30 -7.87 9.48 4.82
N ALA A 31 -8.02 9.66 3.50
CA ALA A 31 -6.99 10.25 2.64
C ALA A 31 -7.03 11.79 2.58
N ALA A 32 -8.05 12.42 3.16
CA ALA A 32 -8.14 13.86 3.30
C ALA A 32 -6.94 14.45 4.06
N ASP A 33 -6.62 15.71 3.79
CA ASP A 33 -5.52 16.42 4.47
C ASP A 33 -5.74 16.55 5.98
N TRP A 34 -7.01 16.56 6.42
CA TRP A 34 -7.40 16.55 7.83
C TRP A 34 -7.53 15.14 8.42
N GLY A 35 -7.42 14.11 7.59
CA GLY A 35 -7.51 12.71 7.97
C GLY A 35 -6.19 12.13 8.50
N PRO A 36 -6.17 10.85 8.89
CA PRO A 36 -4.95 10.16 9.29
C PRO A 36 -3.99 9.87 8.13
N GLY A 37 -4.44 9.97 6.88
CA GLY A 37 -3.69 9.60 5.67
C GLY A 37 -2.30 10.26 5.56
N PRO A 38 -2.17 11.59 5.71
CA PRO A 38 -0.87 12.26 5.63
C PRO A 38 0.13 11.83 6.71
N VAL A 39 -0.35 11.57 7.93
CA VAL A 39 0.49 11.13 9.05
C VAL A 39 0.96 9.70 8.83
N VAL A 40 0.05 8.80 8.44
CA VAL A 40 0.36 7.40 8.12
C VAL A 40 1.33 7.33 6.94
N LYS A 41 1.11 8.13 5.90
CA LYS A 41 2.00 8.23 4.74
C LYS A 41 3.43 8.57 5.17
N LYS A 42 3.62 9.66 5.91
CA LYS A 42 4.96 10.07 6.36
C LYS A 42 5.64 9.02 7.23
N ALA A 43 4.91 8.41 8.16
CA ALA A 43 5.46 7.37 9.04
C ALA A 43 5.85 6.10 8.25
N PHE A 44 5.02 5.68 7.30
CA PHE A 44 5.26 4.48 6.51
C PHE A 44 6.39 4.66 5.49
N GLU A 45 6.46 5.82 4.83
CA GLU A 45 7.54 6.16 3.91
C GLU A 45 8.90 6.27 4.64
N ALA A 46 8.91 6.69 5.91
CA ALA A 46 10.12 6.73 6.73
C ALA A 46 10.63 5.33 7.11
N ASP A 47 9.73 4.35 7.32
CA ASP A 47 10.10 2.99 7.72
C ASP A 47 10.49 2.12 6.51
N CYS A 48 9.70 2.15 5.44
CA CYS A 48 9.82 1.24 4.32
C CYS A 48 10.68 1.80 3.16
N ASN A 49 11.01 3.10 3.19
CA ASN A 49 11.66 3.82 2.08
C ASN A 49 10.96 3.62 0.72
N CYS A 50 9.64 3.37 0.77
CA CYS A 50 8.75 3.23 -0.37
C CYS A 50 7.96 4.53 -0.58
N GLU A 51 7.22 4.63 -1.69
CA GLU A 51 6.27 5.71 -1.90
C GLU A 51 4.85 5.20 -1.61
N LEU A 52 4.12 5.88 -0.73
CA LEU A 52 2.74 5.51 -0.41
C LEU A 52 1.76 6.39 -1.20
N LYS A 53 0.98 5.76 -2.08
CA LYS A 53 -0.05 6.42 -2.86
C LYS A 53 -1.43 6.08 -2.31
N LEU A 54 -1.98 6.99 -1.51
CA LEU A 54 -3.36 6.90 -1.06
C LEU A 54 -4.29 7.44 -2.15
N VAL A 55 -5.24 6.63 -2.61
CA VAL A 55 -6.29 7.03 -3.54
C VAL A 55 -7.57 7.16 -2.74
N ALA A 56 -8.07 8.38 -2.61
CA ALA A 56 -9.38 8.67 -2.04
C ALA A 56 -10.48 8.25 -3.03
N LEU A 57 -11.32 7.32 -2.63
CA LEU A 57 -12.59 7.00 -3.27
C LEU A 57 -13.73 7.48 -2.37
N GLU A 58 -14.96 7.49 -2.91
CA GLU A 58 -16.17 7.86 -2.15
C GLU A 58 -16.33 7.01 -0.89
N ASP A 59 -16.69 5.73 -1.03
CA ASP A 59 -17.13 4.90 0.09
C ASP A 59 -16.65 3.46 -0.03
N GLY A 60 -16.67 2.71 1.09
CA GLY A 60 -16.29 1.30 1.11
C GLY A 60 -17.09 0.42 0.13
N VAL A 61 -18.36 0.75 -0.12
CA VAL A 61 -19.22 0.06 -1.11
C VAL A 61 -18.74 0.36 -2.53
N SER A 62 -18.53 1.65 -2.86
CA SER A 62 -18.03 2.10 -4.16
C SER A 62 -16.64 1.55 -4.45
N LEU A 63 -15.80 1.44 -3.42
CA LEU A 63 -14.48 0.83 -3.48
C LEU A 63 -14.59 -0.65 -3.90
N LEU A 64 -15.41 -1.44 -3.20
CA LEU A 64 -15.60 -2.85 -3.56
C LEU A 64 -16.17 -3.02 -4.98
N ASN A 65 -17.14 -2.20 -5.36
CA ASN A 65 -17.72 -2.26 -6.70
C ASN A 65 -16.69 -1.92 -7.79
N ARG A 66 -15.88 -0.89 -7.58
CA ARG A 66 -14.80 -0.54 -8.49
C ARG A 66 -13.76 -1.64 -8.61
N LEU A 67 -13.34 -2.24 -7.50
CA LEU A 67 -12.43 -3.39 -7.52
C LEU A 67 -13.00 -4.56 -8.32
N ARG A 68 -14.30 -4.83 -8.18
CA ARG A 68 -14.98 -5.88 -8.95
C ARG A 68 -14.97 -5.58 -10.45
N MET A 69 -15.10 -4.31 -10.84
CA MET A 69 -15.04 -3.89 -12.24
C MET A 69 -13.61 -3.90 -12.79
N GLU A 70 -12.62 -3.45 -12.01
CA GLU A 70 -11.21 -3.47 -12.39
C GLU A 70 -10.64 -4.90 -12.43
N GLY A 71 -11.14 -5.78 -11.55
CA GLY A 71 -10.75 -7.18 -11.44
C GLY A 71 -9.24 -7.34 -11.25
N LYS A 72 -8.61 -8.13 -12.12
CA LYS A 72 -7.16 -8.37 -12.10
C LYS A 72 -6.32 -7.19 -12.60
N ASN A 73 -6.96 -6.21 -13.23
CA ASN A 73 -6.28 -5.01 -13.75
C ASN A 73 -6.38 -3.84 -12.77
N SER A 74 -6.80 -4.09 -11.52
CA SER A 74 -6.81 -3.05 -10.51
C SER A 74 -5.40 -2.57 -10.22
N LYS A 75 -5.27 -1.25 -10.08
CA LYS A 75 -4.01 -0.61 -9.68
C LYS A 75 -3.84 -0.62 -8.16
N ALA A 76 -4.83 -1.10 -7.41
CA ALA A 76 -4.77 -1.15 -5.96
C ALA A 76 -3.98 -2.38 -5.51
N ASP A 77 -2.91 -2.14 -4.74
CA ASP A 77 -2.18 -3.20 -4.04
C ASP A 77 -2.87 -3.54 -2.72
N VAL A 78 -3.41 -2.53 -2.05
CA VAL A 78 -4.07 -2.66 -0.75
C VAL A 78 -5.39 -1.88 -0.77
N VAL A 79 -6.36 -2.43 -0.07
CA VAL A 79 -7.69 -1.84 0.07
C VAL A 79 -7.94 -1.65 1.56
N LEU A 80 -8.21 -0.42 1.95
CA LEU A 80 -8.44 -0.01 3.33
C LEU A 80 -9.82 0.64 3.46
N GLY A 81 -10.57 0.26 4.49
CA GLY A 81 -11.91 0.80 4.72
C GLY A 81 -13.06 0.01 4.09
N LEU A 82 -12.87 -1.30 3.88
CA LEU A 82 -14.02 -2.19 3.70
C LEU A 82 -14.74 -2.39 5.03
N ASP A 83 -16.05 -2.22 4.99
CA ASP A 83 -16.93 -2.43 6.13
C ASP A 83 -17.16 -3.92 6.43
N ASN A 84 -17.51 -4.24 7.68
CA ASN A 84 -17.76 -5.63 8.09
C ASN A 84 -18.90 -6.28 7.29
N ASN A 85 -19.89 -5.49 6.90
CA ASN A 85 -21.02 -5.93 6.09
C ASN A 85 -20.61 -6.33 4.66
N LEU A 86 -19.47 -5.84 4.18
CA LEU A 86 -18.96 -6.10 2.83
C LEU A 86 -17.96 -7.26 2.79
N LEU A 87 -17.55 -7.81 3.94
CA LEU A 87 -16.52 -8.86 4.00
C LEU A 87 -16.93 -10.14 3.29
N ASP A 88 -18.19 -10.56 3.40
CA ASP A 88 -18.70 -11.75 2.71
C ASP A 88 -18.68 -11.54 1.18
N ALA A 89 -19.18 -10.39 0.72
CA ALA A 89 -19.16 -10.03 -0.70
C ALA A 89 -17.72 -9.91 -1.23
N ALA A 90 -16.83 -9.25 -0.49
CA ALA A 90 -15.42 -9.09 -0.81
C ALA A 90 -14.71 -10.44 -0.90
N SER A 91 -14.91 -11.33 0.06
CA SER A 91 -14.28 -12.67 0.07
C SER A 91 -14.73 -13.50 -1.13
N LYS A 92 -16.00 -13.39 -1.53
CA LYS A 92 -16.56 -14.06 -2.72
C LYS A 92 -16.01 -13.55 -4.04
N THR A 93 -15.42 -12.35 -4.08
CA THR A 93 -14.83 -11.82 -5.33
C THR A 93 -13.58 -12.57 -5.77
N GLY A 94 -12.89 -13.27 -4.86
CA GLY A 94 -11.60 -13.89 -5.15
C GLY A 94 -10.47 -12.88 -5.45
N LEU A 95 -10.70 -11.58 -5.24
CA LEU A 95 -9.71 -10.52 -5.46
C LEU A 95 -8.80 -10.29 -4.26
N PHE A 96 -9.18 -10.83 -3.09
CA PHE A 96 -8.43 -10.67 -1.85
C PHE A 96 -7.67 -11.95 -1.50
N VAL A 97 -6.44 -11.78 -1.05
CA VAL A 97 -5.63 -12.87 -0.49
C VAL A 97 -5.80 -12.93 1.02
N GLY A 98 -5.84 -14.14 1.57
CA GLY A 98 -5.87 -14.33 3.02
C GLY A 98 -4.63 -13.75 3.69
N GLN A 99 -4.81 -12.72 4.51
CA GLN A 99 -3.72 -12.10 5.25
C GLN A 99 -3.22 -13.04 6.35
N LYS A 100 -2.01 -13.59 6.16
CA LYS A 100 -1.35 -14.40 7.17
C LYS A 100 -0.70 -13.47 8.20
N ARG A 101 -1.42 -13.14 9.26
CA ARG A 101 -0.86 -12.42 10.41
C ARG A 101 0.34 -13.21 10.92
N ARG A 102 1.56 -12.72 10.67
CA ARG A 102 2.75 -13.16 11.39
C ARG A 102 2.51 -12.76 12.84
N ARG A 103 2.09 -13.73 13.65
CA ARG A 103 1.81 -13.53 15.06
C ARG A 103 3.16 -13.25 15.71
N ASP A 104 3.51 -11.97 15.82
CA ASP A 104 4.70 -11.54 16.54
C ASP A 104 4.65 -12.18 17.93
N ARG A 105 5.70 -12.93 18.25
CA ARG A 105 5.96 -13.48 19.58
C ARG A 105 6.34 -12.32 20.51
N GLY A 106 5.39 -11.41 20.73
CA GLY A 106 5.59 -10.17 21.48
C GLY A 106 4.30 -9.52 22.01
N CYS A 107 3.10 -9.90 21.54
CA CYS A 107 1.86 -9.53 22.23
C CYS A 107 1.63 -10.50 23.40
N LYS A 108 2.33 -10.26 24.51
CA LYS A 108 2.11 -10.93 25.79
C LYS A 108 0.69 -10.59 26.25
N ARG A 109 -0.22 -11.57 26.14
CA ARG A 109 -1.49 -11.73 26.87
C ARG A 109 -1.96 -10.47 27.61
N SER A 110 -2.73 -9.61 26.95
CA SER A 110 -3.85 -8.96 27.65
C SER A 110 -4.99 -9.96 27.67
N ARG A 111 -4.88 -10.94 28.57
CA ARG A 111 -5.96 -11.86 28.91
C ARG A 111 -6.07 -11.80 30.44
N ARG A 112 -7.26 -11.38 30.90
CA ARG A 112 -7.82 -11.54 32.26
C ARG A 112 -7.49 -10.45 33.29
N LEU A 113 -8.48 -9.59 33.50
CA LEU A 113 -8.95 -9.00 34.77
C LEU A 113 -10.38 -8.50 34.45
N GLU A 114 -11.33 -9.40 34.24
CA GLU A 114 -12.31 -9.73 35.31
C GLU A 114 -11.69 -9.83 36.70
N LYS A 115 -11.90 -8.78 37.49
CA LYS A 115 -12.36 -8.80 38.88
C LYS A 115 -13.08 -7.48 39.16
#